data_AF-A0A350XDJ3-F1
#
_entry.id   AF-A0A350XDJ3-F1
#
_cell.length_a   1.000
_cell.length_b   1.000
_cell.length_c   1.000
_cell.angle_alpha   90.00
_cell.angle_beta   90.00
_cell.angle_gamma   90.00
#
_symmetry.space_group_name_H-M   'P 1'
#
loop_
_entity.id
_entity.type
_entity.pdbx_description
1 polymer ?
#
loop_
_entity_poly.entity_id
_entity_poly.type
_entity_poly.pdbx_seq_one_letter_code
_entity_poly.pdbx_strand_id
1 'polypeptide(L)'
;VTALPELEKVDAQEWRIHFHVPIFIRDYQLLHSTQDDIIDVLDLLAKNNACEHLEIETYTWDVLPSEMKMDLLASIQREFEWVLLLIN
;
A
#
# COMPACT_ATOMS: atom_id res chain seq x y z
N VAL A 1 -24.35 9.39 -7.72
CA VAL A 1 -24.36 8.69 -9.03
C VAL A 1 -23.58 7.40 -8.83
N THR A 2 -24.20 6.23 -9.02
CA THR A 2 -23.50 4.94 -8.91
C THR A 2 -22.81 4.64 -10.24
N ALA A 3 -21.60 4.09 -10.22
CA ALA A 3 -20.84 3.79 -11.43
C ALA A 3 -21.37 2.55 -12.18
N LEU A 4 -22.11 1.67 -11.48
CA LEU A 4 -22.58 0.38 -12.01
C LEU A 4 -23.47 0.46 -13.27
N PRO A 5 -24.44 1.39 -13.39
CA PRO A 5 -25.26 1.50 -14.59
C PRO A 5 -24.52 2.06 -15.82
N GLU A 6 -23.37 2.71 -15.61
CA GLU A 6 -22.55 3.27 -16.70
C GLU A 6 -21.51 2.27 -17.19
N LEU A 7 -21.14 1.28 -16.37
CA LEU A 7 -20.18 0.21 -16.68
C LEU A 7 -20.47 -0.51 -18.01
N GLU A 8 -21.74 -0.80 -18.30
CA GLU A 8 -22.17 -1.48 -19.54
C GLU A 8 -22.13 -0.58 -20.79
N LYS A 9 -21.97 0.74 -20.60
CA LYS A 9 -22.00 1.73 -21.68
C LYS A 9 -20.61 2.18 -22.11
N VAL A 10 -19.56 1.79 -21.38
CA VAL A 10 -18.18 2.18 -21.66
C VAL A 10 -17.46 1.02 -22.34
N ASP A 11 -16.94 1.24 -23.54
CA ASP A 11 -15.99 0.35 -24.20
C ASP A 11 -14.58 0.57 -23.62
N ALA A 12 -14.35 0.07 -22.40
CA ALA A 12 -13.09 0.23 -21.70
C ALA A 12 -12.08 -0.84 -22.12
N GLN A 13 -10.88 -0.40 -22.51
CA GLN A 13 -9.78 -1.31 -22.86
C GLN A 13 -9.27 -2.12 -21.66
N GLU A 14 -9.38 -1.56 -20.45
CA GLU A 14 -8.90 -2.19 -19.22
C GLU A 14 -9.69 -1.72 -18.01
N TRP A 15 -9.90 -2.64 -17.07
CA TRP A 15 -10.44 -2.37 -15.74
C TRP A 15 -9.36 -2.66 -14.70
N ARG A 16 -9.12 -1.68 -13.81
CA ARG A 16 -8.16 -1.83 -12.71
C ARG A 16 -8.89 -1.68 -11.39
N ILE A 17 -8.45 -2.45 -10.40
CA ILE A 17 -8.89 -2.32 -9.01
C ILE A 17 -7.69 -1.82 -8.21
N HIS A 18 -7.89 -0.79 -7.41
CA HIS A 18 -6.90 -0.28 -6.47
C HIS A 18 -7.40 -0.52 -5.05
N PHE A 19 -6.55 -1.11 -4.22
CA PHE A 19 -6.78 -1.31 -2.79
C PHE A 19 -5.47 -1.10 -2.04
N HIS A 20 -5.57 -0.72 -0.77
CA HIS A 20 -4.41 -0.52 0.09
C HIS A 20 -4.14 -1.78 0.90
N VAL A 21 -2.86 -2.14 1.04
CA VAL A 21 -2.37 -3.21 1.92
C VAL A 21 -1.28 -2.63 2.81
N PRO A 22 -1.03 -3.22 3.99
CA PRO A 22 0.10 -2.82 4.83
C PRO A 22 1.41 -2.81 4.03
N ILE A 23 2.20 -1.74 4.20
CA ILE A 23 3.36 -1.43 3.33
C ILE A 23 4.45 -2.51 3.35
N PHE A 24 4.54 -3.28 4.45
CA PHE A 24 5.49 -4.39 4.59
C PHE A 24 5.06 -5.67 3.86
N ILE A 25 3.86 -5.72 3.26
CA ILE A 25 3.39 -6.87 2.48
C ILE A 25 3.79 -6.69 1.02
N ARG A 26 4.58 -7.65 0.51
CA ARG A 26 4.89 -7.78 -0.92
C ARG A 26 3.82 -8.56 -1.67
N ASP A 27 3.38 -9.68 -1.09
CA ASP A 27 2.48 -10.64 -1.71
C ASP A 27 1.17 -10.70 -0.95
N TYR A 28 0.05 -10.53 -1.66
CA TYR A 28 -1.31 -10.59 -1.14
C TYR A 28 -2.09 -11.67 -1.90
N GLN A 29 -2.08 -12.89 -1.37
CA GLN A 29 -2.70 -14.06 -2.01
C GLN A 29 -2.20 -14.26 -3.46
N LEU A 30 -3.04 -14.00 -4.46
CA LEU A 30 -2.71 -14.11 -5.89
C LEU A 30 -2.20 -12.80 -6.50
N LEU A 31 -2.15 -11.72 -5.72
CA LEU A 31 -1.80 -10.38 -6.16
C LEU A 31 -0.46 -9.97 -5.55
N HIS A 32 0.27 -9.13 -6.27
CA HIS A 32 1.48 -8.48 -5.77
C HIS A 32 1.17 -7.02 -5.46
N SER A 33 1.80 -6.49 -4.40
CA SER A 33 1.70 -5.08 -4.05
C SER A 33 2.74 -4.26 -4.81
N THR A 34 2.65 -2.95 -4.67
CA THR A 34 3.63 -1.97 -5.16
C THR A 34 4.72 -1.70 -4.11
N GLN A 35 5.07 -2.68 -3.27
CA GLN A 35 6.11 -2.51 -2.25
C GLN A 35 7.47 -2.16 -2.86
N ASP A 36 7.83 -2.81 -3.97
CA ASP A 36 9.10 -2.56 -4.65
C ASP A 36 9.18 -1.08 -5.12
N ASP A 37 8.05 -0.51 -5.56
CA ASP A 37 7.97 0.91 -5.94
C ASP A 37 8.18 1.85 -4.73
N ILE A 38 7.69 1.47 -3.54
CA ILE A 38 7.93 2.25 -2.31
C ILE A 38 9.42 2.29 -1.99
N ILE A 39 10.11 1.15 -2.11
CA ILE A 39 11.56 1.05 -1.88
C ILE A 39 12.29 1.98 -2.85
N ASP A 40 11.98 1.91 -4.14
CA ASP A 40 12.60 2.77 -5.17
C ASP A 40 12.40 4.26 -4.89
N VAL A 41 11.19 4.66 -4.45
CA VAL A 41 10.89 6.05 -4.09
C VAL A 41 11.67 6.49 -2.86
N LEU A 42 11.73 5.69 -1.79
CA LEU A 42 12.52 6.01 -0.60
C LEU A 42 14.00 6.21 -0.94
N ASP A 43 14.54 5.34 -1.80
CA ASP A 43 15.90 5.41 -2.33
C ASP A 43 16.17 6.71 -3.10
N LEU A 44 15.20 7.14 -3.92
CA LEU A 44 15.26 8.41 -4.65
C LEU A 44 15.17 9.61 -3.72
N LEU A 45 14.30 9.59 -2.72
CA LEU A 45 14.16 10.67 -1.74
C LEU A 45 15.45 10.87 -0.95
N ALA A 46 16.08 9.77 -0.50
CA ALA A 46 17.36 9.81 0.20
C ALA A 46 18.49 10.43 -0.65
N LYS A 47 18.54 10.12 -1.95
CA LYS A 47 19.57 10.64 -2.87
C LYS A 47 19.37 12.12 -3.23
N ASN A 48 18.13 12.58 -3.27
CA ASN A 48 17.79 13.93 -3.77
C ASN A 48 17.45 14.94 -2.65
N ASN A 49 17.35 14.50 -1.39
CA ASN A 49 16.93 15.34 -0.26
C ASN A 49 15.64 16.12 -0.54
N ALA A 50 14.68 15.48 -1.20
CA ALA A 50 13.47 16.13 -1.72
C ALA A 50 12.46 16.49 -0.62
N CYS A 51 12.49 15.79 0.51
CA CYS A 51 11.70 16.08 1.70
C CYS A 51 12.41 15.58 2.96
N GLU A 52 12.13 16.21 4.10
CA GLU A 52 12.65 15.82 5.41
C GLU A 52 11.65 15.00 6.24
N HIS A 53 10.37 14.99 5.83
CA HIS A 53 9.27 14.40 6.59
C HIS A 53 8.58 13.35 5.74
N LEU A 54 8.38 12.16 6.31
CA LEU A 54 7.63 11.05 5.72
C LEU A 54 6.48 10.68 6.64
N GLU A 55 5.33 10.36 6.05
CA GLU A 55 4.13 9.92 6.76
C GLU A 55 3.76 8.51 6.31
N ILE A 56 3.32 7.67 7.24
CA ILE A 56 2.76 6.35 6.97
C ILE A 56 1.24 6.43 7.14
N GLU A 57 0.52 6.19 6.06
CA GLU A 57 -0.95 6.25 5.98
C GLU A 57 -1.53 4.83 6.14
N THR A 58 -2.36 4.58 7.15
CA THR A 58 -2.86 3.22 7.45
C THR A 58 -4.40 3.15 7.51
N TYR A 59 -5.05 2.40 6.60
CA TYR A 59 -6.53 2.44 6.41
C TYR A 59 -7.25 1.09 6.41
N THR A 60 -6.59 -0.04 6.61
CA THR A 60 -7.14 -1.33 6.13
C THR A 60 -7.21 -2.46 7.13
N TRP A 61 -7.09 -2.21 8.44
CA TRP A 61 -7.03 -3.30 9.43
C TRP A 61 -8.29 -4.17 9.50
N ASP A 62 -9.47 -3.56 9.52
CA ASP A 62 -10.71 -4.33 9.71
C ASP A 62 -11.12 -5.17 8.50
N VAL A 63 -10.62 -4.82 7.32
CA VAL A 63 -11.00 -5.43 6.03
C VAL A 63 -9.99 -6.46 5.51
N LEU A 64 -8.83 -6.62 6.17
CA LEU A 64 -7.86 -7.65 5.80
C LEU A 64 -8.42 -9.06 6.04
N PRO A 65 -7.99 -10.07 5.26
CA PRO A 65 -8.31 -11.47 5.54
C PRO A 65 -7.80 -11.89 6.94
N SER A 66 -8.52 -12.80 7.60
CA SER A 66 -8.24 -13.23 8.98
C SER A 66 -6.80 -13.66 9.21
N GLU A 67 -6.22 -14.37 8.24
CA GLU A 67 -4.87 -14.90 8.25
C GLU A 67 -3.78 -13.82 8.13
N MET A 68 -4.15 -12.61 7.71
CA MET A 68 -3.26 -11.45 7.60
C MET A 68 -3.50 -10.42 8.70
N LYS A 69 -4.55 -10.60 9.51
CA LYS A 69 -4.82 -9.71 10.63
C LYS A 69 -3.80 -9.94 11.74
N MET A 70 -3.27 -8.85 12.26
CA MET A 70 -2.53 -8.82 13.52
C MET A 70 -3.16 -7.76 14.43
N ASP A 71 -2.72 -7.74 15.68
CA ASP A 71 -3.09 -6.66 16.59
C ASP A 71 -2.73 -5.29 15.97
N LEU A 72 -3.63 -4.31 16.09
CA LEU A 72 -3.51 -3.00 15.45
C LEU A 72 -2.17 -2.32 15.80
N LEU A 73 -1.82 -2.31 17.08
CA LEU A 73 -0.60 -1.65 17.55
C LEU A 73 0.64 -2.36 17.01
N ALA A 74 0.65 -3.69 17.09
CA ALA A 74 1.74 -4.48 16.54
C ALA A 74 1.92 -4.24 15.03
N SER A 75 0.81 -3.99 14.32
CA SER A 75 0.84 -3.76 12.89
C SER A 75 1.37 -2.39 12.50
N ILE A 76 0.91 -1.34 13.18
CA ILE A 76 1.45 0.01 13.02
C ILE A 76 2.95 0.00 13.34
N GLN A 77 3.35 -0.63 14.46
CA GLN A 77 4.76 -0.78 14.82
C GLN A 77 5.56 -1.42 13.69
N ARG A 78 5.03 -2.48 13.06
CA ARG A 78 5.71 -3.17 11.96
C ARG A 78 5.86 -2.31 10.71
N GLU A 79 4.89 -1.44 10.39
CA GLU A 79 5.04 -0.48 9.28
C GLU A 79 6.20 0.49 9.55
N PHE A 80 6.28 1.04 10.77
CA PHE A 80 7.39 1.90 11.18
C PHE A 80 8.73 1.18 11.15
N GLU A 81 8.83 -0.01 11.74
CA GLU A 81 10.06 -0.82 11.75
C GLU A 81 10.54 -1.09 10.32
N TRP A 82 9.63 -1.43 9.41
CA TRP A 82 9.97 -1.69 8.02
C TRP A 82 10.53 -0.45 7.32
N VAL A 83 9.90 0.72 7.46
CA VAL A 83 10.42 1.97 6.86
C VAL A 83 11.76 2.36 7.48
N LEU A 84 11.90 2.29 8.81
CA LEU A 84 13.13 2.63 9.51
C LEU A 84 14.31 1.72 9.10
N LEU A 85 14.07 0.48 8.69
CA LEU A 85 15.11 -0.39 8.14
C LEU A 85 15.60 0.04 6.75
N LEU A 86 14.79 0.79 5.99
CA LEU A 86 15.11 1.22 4.64
C LEU A 86 15.75 2.61 4.57
N ILE A 87 15.47 3.47 5.55
CA ILE A 87 15.94 4.87 5.55
C ILE A 87 17.12 5.13 6.51
N ASN A 88 17.52 4.15 7.33
CA ASN A 88 18.71 4.23 8.20
C ASN A 88 19.91 3.54 7.57
#